data_AF-A0A7W1IQE1-F1
#
_entry.id   AF-A0A7W1IQE1-F1
#
_cell.length_a   1.000
_cell.length_b   1.000
_cell.length_c   1.000
_cell.angle_alpha   90.00
_cell.angle_beta   90.00
_cell.angle_gamma   90.00
#
_symmetry.space_group_name_H-M   'P 1'
#
loop_
_entity.id
_entity.type
_entity.pdbx_description
1 polymer ?
#
loop_
_entity_poly.entity_id
_entity_poly.type
_entity_poly.pdbx_seq_one_letter_code
_entity_poly.pdbx_strand_id
1 'polypeptide(L)' 'MNPLTFLDVRDLNLVAKFADKILLLHNEKVLANGDKHTVLTKENIKTAYQLEPVIHYEKKNMYLFF' A
#
# COMPACT_ATOMS: atom_id res chain seq x y z
N MET A 1 15.36 -18.59 7.52
CA MET A 1 15.50 -17.11 7.48
C MET A 1 14.91 -16.68 6.15
N ASN A 2 13.79 -15.95 6.13
CA ASN A 2 13.18 -15.52 4.87
C ASN A 2 14.04 -14.41 4.24
N PRO A 3 14.30 -14.43 2.92
CA PRO A 3 15.02 -13.34 2.26
C PRO A 3 14.19 -12.05 2.33
N LEU A 4 14.86 -10.92 2.64
CA LEU A 4 14.27 -9.59 2.56
C LEU A 4 14.38 -9.09 1.12
N THR A 5 13.24 -8.83 0.47
CA THR A 5 13.17 -8.31 -0.91
C THR A 5 12.55 -6.92 -0.89
N PHE A 6 13.25 -5.94 -1.45
CA PHE A 6 12.72 -4.58 -1.66
C PHE A 6 12.18 -4.48 -3.09
N LEU A 7 10.94 -4.04 -3.24
CA LEU A 7 10.30 -3.84 -4.54
C LEU A 7 9.79 -2.39 -4.62
N ASP A 8 10.24 -1.65 -5.64
CA ASP A 8 9.62 -0.37 -6.01
C ASP A 8 8.43 -0.67 -6.94
N VAL A 9 7.23 -0.75 -6.36
CA VAL A 9 6.01 -1.15 -7.05
C VAL A 9 5.05 0.04 -7.13
N ARG A 10 4.80 0.50 -8.36
CA ARG A 10 3.85 1.59 -8.61
C ARG A 10 2.39 1.14 -8.64
N ASP A 11 2.14 -0.18 -8.76
CA ASP A 11 0.81 -0.77 -8.73
C ASP A 11 0.40 -1.13 -7.29
N LEU A 12 -0.54 -0.36 -6.74
CA LEU A 12 -1.03 -0.53 -5.38
C LEU A 12 -1.76 -1.86 -5.14
N ASN A 13 -2.36 -2.48 -6.16
CA ASN A 13 -3.00 -3.80 -6.02
C ASN A 13 -1.96 -4.92 -5.88
N LEU A 14 -0.82 -4.81 -6.57
CA LEU A 14 0.29 -5.74 -6.36
C LEU A 14 0.87 -5.59 -4.95
N VAL A 15 1.05 -4.35 -4.48
CA VAL A 15 1.50 -4.09 -3.10
C VAL A 15 0.50 -4.68 -2.10
N ALA A 16 -0.80 -4.43 -2.25
CA ALA A 16 -1.84 -4.96 -1.36
C ALA A 16 -1.88 -6.50 -1.31
N LYS A 17 -1.51 -7.15 -2.41
CA LYS A 17 -1.53 -8.61 -2.53
C LYS A 17 -0.30 -9.28 -1.93
N PHE A 18 0.89 -8.71 -2.15
CA PHE A 18 2.15 -9.41 -1.89
C PHE A 18 3.02 -8.79 -0.80
N ALA A 19 2.81 -7.53 -0.43
CA ALA A 19 3.67 -6.88 0.55
C ALA A 19 3.26 -7.26 1.99
N ASP A 20 4.22 -7.81 2.74
CA ASP A 20 4.07 -8.03 4.18
C ASP A 20 4.22 -6.71 4.96
N LYS A 21 5.11 -5.84 4.48
CA LYS A 21 5.37 -4.50 5.01
C LYS A 21 5.50 -3.50 3.87
N ILE A 22 5.03 -2.29 4.09
CA ILE A 22 5.02 -1.21 3.10
C ILE A 22 5.63 0.02 3.75
N LEU A 23 6.59 0.62 3.04
CA LEU A 23 7.08 1.96 3.32
C LEU A 23 6.52 2.89 2.25
N LEU A 24 5.53 3.71 2.61
CA LEU A 24 4.92 4.66 1.69
C LEU A 24 5.65 5.99 1.78
N LEU A 25 6.20 6.43 0.66
CA LEU A 25 6.92 7.68 0.54
C LEU A 25 6.07 8.73 -0.18
N HIS A 26 6.10 9.97 0.31
CA HIS A 26 5.51 11.11 -0.36
C HIS A 26 6.39 12.34 -0.11
N ASN A 27 6.73 13.07 -1.17
CA ASN A 27 7.63 14.24 -1.13
C ASN A 27 8.93 13.96 -0.33
N GLU A 28 9.62 12.88 -0.70
CA GLU A 28 10.91 12.45 -0.10
C GLU A 28 10.84 12.11 1.40
N LYS A 29 9.64 12.03 1.97
CA LYS A 29 9.42 11.70 3.39
C LYS A 29 8.59 10.44 3.53
N VAL A 30 8.77 9.75 4.66
CA VAL A 30 7.92 8.62 5.03
C VAL A 30 6.55 9.17 5.42
N LEU A 31 5.54 8.83 4.62
CA LEU A 31 4.15 9.14 4.90
C LEU A 31 3.55 8.11 5.87
N ALA A 32 3.83 6.82 5.61
CA ALA A 32 3.37 5.72 6.47
C ALA A 32 4.31 4.51 6.36
N ASN A 33 4.36 3.71 7.44
CA ASN A 33 5.14 2.47 7.50
C ASN A 33 4.36 1.44 8.33
N GLY A 34 4.18 0.23 7.79
CA GLY A 34 3.42 -0.81 8.48
C GLY A 34 2.96 -1.93 7.56
N ASP A 35 1.92 -2.64 7.98
CA ASP A 35 1.22 -3.59 7.10
C ASP A 35 0.26 -2.86 6.15
N LYS A 36 -0.27 -3.60 5.17
CA LYS A 36 -1.19 -3.06 4.16
C LYS A 36 -2.44 -2.39 4.71
N HIS A 37 -2.99 -2.84 5.84
CA HIS A 37 -4.19 -2.26 6.43
C HIS A 37 -3.91 -0.90 7.08
N THR A 38 -2.71 -0.76 7.65
CA THR A 38 -2.26 0.51 8.25
C THR A 38 -1.74 1.52 7.21
N VAL A 39 -1.18 1.05 6.09
CA VAL A 39 -0.52 1.91 5.09
C VAL A 39 -1.43 2.26 3.92
N LEU A 40 -2.16 1.30 3.34
CA LEU A 40 -3.02 1.51 2.16
C LEU A 40 -4.41 2.01 2.57
N THR A 41 -4.45 3.10 3.33
CA THR A 41 -5.69 3.77 3.74
C THR A 41 -6.16 4.76 2.67
N LYS A 42 -7.45 5.11 2.67
CA LYS A 42 -7.99 6.13 1.76
C LYS A 42 -7.23 7.45 1.86
N GLU A 43 -6.94 7.89 3.08
CA GLU A 43 -6.22 9.14 3.36
C GLU A 43 -4.78 9.12 2.83
N ASN A 44 -4.05 8.03 3.07
CA ASN A 44 -2.68 7.89 2.59
C ASN A 44 -2.62 7.81 1.06
N ILE A 45 -3.53 7.07 0.44
CA ILE A 45 -3.59 6.95 -1.03
C ILE A 45 -3.96 8.29 -1.66
N LYS A 46 -4.95 9.01 -1.11
CA LYS A 46 -5.32 10.35 -1.56
C LYS A 46 -4.15 11.32 -1.46
N THR A 47 -3.41 11.28 -0.35
CA THR A 47 -2.23 12.14 -0.15
C THR A 47 -1.11 11.80 -1.12
N ALA A 48 -0.73 10.52 -1.23
CA ALA A 48 0.44 10.10 -2.01
C ALA A 48 0.20 10.08 -3.52
N TYR A 49 -1.00 9.71 -3.96
CA TYR A 49 -1.33 9.46 -5.37
C TYR A 49 -2.43 10.37 -5.93
N GLN A 50 -3.08 11.20 -5.10
CA GLN A 50 -4.21 12.05 -5.52
C GLN A 50 -5.40 11.27 -6.09
N LEU A 51 -5.60 10.04 -5.60
CA LEU A 51 -6.70 9.15 -5.98
C LEU A 51 -7.68 8.94 -4.82
N GLU A 52 -8.94 8.69 -5.13
CA GLU A 52 -9.99 8.36 -4.16
C GLU A 52 -10.35 6.87 -4.25
N PRO A 53 -9.67 5.98 -3.50
CA PRO A 53 -9.86 4.55 -3.67
C PRO A 53 -11.15 4.04 -3.01
N VAL A 54 -11.79 3.09 -3.68
CA VAL A 54 -12.71 2.13 -3.06
C VAL A 54 -11.92 0.90 -2.64
N ILE A 55 -11.86 0.64 -1.33
CA ILE A 55 -11.13 -0.49 -0.75
C ILE A 55 -12.11 -1.63 -0.51
N HIS A 56 -11.88 -2.76 -1.16
CA HIS A 56 -12.67 -3.98 -0.98
C HIS A 56 -11.84 -5.08 -0.31
N TYR A 57 -12.47 -5.79 0.62
CA TYR A 57 -11.85 -6.90 1.32
C TYR A 57 -12.55 -8.21 0.95
N GLU A 58 -11.77 -9.19 0.49
CA GLU A 58 -12.28 -10.53 0.21
C GLU A 58 -11.41 -11.56 0.92
N LYS A 59 -11.95 -12.21 1.96
CA LYS A 59 -11.22 -13.13 2.84
C LYS A 59 -9.96 -12.47 3.42
N LYS A 60 -8.77 -12.81 2.93
CA LYS A 60 -7.46 -12.26 3.35
C LYS A 60 -6.86 -11.27 2.34
N ASN A 61 -7.56 -11.05 1.22
CA ASN A 61 -7.11 -10.18 0.14
C ASN A 61 -7.72 -8.78 0.29
N MET A 62 -6.93 -7.79 -0.13
CA MET A 62 -7.32 -6.39 -0.25
C MET A 62 -7.22 -6.01 -1.72
N TYR A 63 -8.26 -5.36 -2.23
CA TYR A 63 -8.31 -4.81 -3.58
C TYR A 63 -8.63 -3.32 -3.52
N LEU A 64 -7.94 -2.54 -4.35
CA LEU A 64 -8.09 -1.10 -4.48
C LEU A 64 -8.62 -0.80 -5.88
N PHE A 65 -9.75 -0.11 -5.94
CA PHE A 65 -10.35 0.40 -7.16
C PHE A 65 -10.25 1.92 -7.13
N PHE A 66 -9.88 2.55 -8.24
CA PHE A 66 -9.66 3.99 -8.38
C PHE A 66 -10.48 4.53 -9.55
#